data_AF-A0A523J7K6-F1
#
_entry.id   AF-A0A523J7K6-F1
#
_cell.length_a   1.000
_cell.length_b   1.000
_cell.length_c   1.000
_cell.angle_alpha   90.00
_cell.angle_beta   90.00
_cell.angle_gamma   90.00
#
_symmetry.space_group_name_H-M   'P 1'
#
loop_
_entity.id
_entity.type
_entity.pdbx_description
1 polymer ?
#
loop_
_entity_poly.entity_id
_entity_poly.type
_entity_poly.pdbx_seq_one_letter_code
_entity_poly.pdbx_strand_id
1 'polypeptide(L)'
;MSDLKTLQLQHLLSIPAQLIWGVVAESWSALRGHSSHADVPTQDPSLRLLAEALLDRTFTLFTHVLTGVPALEEARQANREAATARDLYASRGWLEDPARYHRTPPPLERVLLTEDSTWEGPRRRAYRQLTFESGFEPHVGEPGREGWLAHETNGHAHAYLLEHKGAPRPWLLCAHGFGMGAPWVTFSGFRASYLHEELGLNLVFPCLPLHGVRGSGRFSGRELLAPNYMRLVLWFAHAVWDVRRTLSWVRARSDAPIGLYGISLGSYVAALVASLEDGIRCVIAGLPLVDFANVARDNQPWVLSRYAERFGTDWELIRQLTHPVSPLAFSPRVPRERRFIYAGISDRVVRPEHALTLWRHWERPEIHWVQGGHVLSARKSSVGPFLKRSLRQAGMRPHPALEVGDAS
;
A
#
# COMPACT_ATOMS: atom_id res chain seq x y z
N MET A 1 -3.72 36.08 -1.83
CA MET A 1 -2.97 35.40 -2.92
C MET A 1 -1.45 35.57 -2.82
N SER A 2 -0.92 36.71 -2.36
CA SER A 2 0.53 36.93 -2.20
C SER A 2 1.19 35.93 -1.25
N ASP A 3 0.56 35.68 -0.10
CA ASP A 3 1.10 34.84 0.97
C ASP A 3 1.18 33.33 0.62
N LEU A 4 0.19 32.76 -0.08
CA LEU A 4 0.25 31.36 -0.52
C LEU A 4 1.39 31.11 -1.53
N LYS A 5 1.57 32.04 -2.49
CA LYS A 5 2.68 31.97 -3.45
C LYS A 5 4.03 32.09 -2.74
N THR A 6 4.13 32.94 -1.73
CA THR A 6 5.33 33.06 -0.89
C THR A 6 5.63 31.77 -0.13
N LEU A 7 4.61 31.14 0.48
CA LEU A 7 4.80 29.86 1.18
C LEU A 7 5.18 28.72 0.23
N GLN A 8 4.57 28.66 -0.96
CA GLN A 8 4.95 27.70 -1.99
C GLN A 8 6.40 27.92 -2.45
N LEU A 9 6.83 29.18 -2.63
CA LEU A 9 8.21 29.50 -2.98
C LEU A 9 9.18 29.11 -1.86
N GLN A 10 8.85 29.42 -0.60
CA GLN A 10 9.65 29.01 0.57
C GLN A 10 9.79 27.48 0.65
N HIS A 11 8.70 26.76 0.39
CA HIS A 11 8.72 25.30 0.32
C HIS A 11 9.71 24.80 -0.75
N LEU A 12 9.60 25.30 -1.98
CA LEU A 12 10.48 24.90 -3.07
C LEU A 12 11.95 25.26 -2.81
N LEU A 13 12.22 26.47 -2.32
CA LEU A 13 13.58 26.93 -2.01
C LEU A 13 14.25 26.16 -0.87
N SER A 14 13.47 25.51 0.00
CA SER A 14 14.01 24.71 1.10
C SER A 14 14.54 23.33 0.67
N ILE A 15 14.15 22.83 -0.51
CA ILE A 15 14.45 21.46 -0.95
C ILE A 15 15.96 21.18 -0.98
N PRO A 16 16.83 22.05 -1.55
CA PRO A 16 18.27 21.80 -1.54
C PRO A 16 18.85 21.69 -0.12
N ALA A 17 18.41 22.54 0.80
CA ALA A 17 18.85 22.49 2.19
C ALA A 17 18.39 21.19 2.89
N GLN A 18 17.16 20.72 2.60
CA GLN A 18 16.64 19.46 3.13
C GLN A 18 17.40 18.23 2.60
N LEU A 19 17.88 18.28 1.35
CA LEU A 19 18.75 17.25 0.75
C LEU A 19 20.13 17.24 1.41
N ILE A 20 20.77 18.41 1.55
CA ILE A 20 22.08 18.54 2.20
C ILE A 20 22.02 18.05 3.64
N TRP A 21 21.03 18.51 4.41
CA TRP A 21 20.81 18.01 5.77
C TRP A 21 20.54 16.51 5.81
N GLY A 22 19.88 15.98 4.78
CA GLY A 22 19.68 14.55 4.63
C GLY A 22 20.96 13.77 4.47
N VAL A 23 21.86 14.20 3.59
CA VAL A 23 23.18 13.57 3.44
C VAL A 23 23.93 13.55 4.78
N VAL A 24 23.91 14.65 5.52
CA VAL A 24 24.56 14.74 6.84
C VAL A 24 23.93 13.77 7.85
N ALA A 25 22.61 13.80 7.99
CA ALA A 25 21.88 12.97 8.95
C ALA A 25 22.01 11.48 8.64
N GLU A 26 21.96 11.09 7.35
CA GLU A 26 22.11 9.70 6.92
C GLU A 26 23.55 9.21 7.09
N SER A 27 24.54 10.03 6.73
CA SER A 27 25.95 9.69 6.94
C SER A 27 26.25 9.50 8.43
N TRP A 28 25.67 10.35 9.28
CA TRP A 28 25.78 10.24 10.73
C TRP A 28 25.08 9.00 11.30
N SER A 29 23.89 8.67 10.80
CA SER A 29 23.18 7.43 11.15
C SER A 29 23.97 6.19 10.75
N ALA A 30 24.54 6.17 9.53
CA ALA A 30 25.36 5.08 9.03
C ALA A 30 26.62 4.89 9.87
N LEU A 31 27.27 5.98 10.29
CA LEU A 31 28.44 5.93 11.20
C LEU A 31 28.10 5.35 12.57
N ARG A 32 26.88 5.54 13.07
CA ARG A 32 26.46 4.99 14.35
C ARG A 32 26.12 3.50 14.28
N GLY A 33 25.71 2.94 13.14
CA GLY A 33 25.46 1.50 12.93
C GLY A 33 24.32 0.86 13.75
N HIS A 34 23.73 1.57 14.71
CA HIS A 34 22.71 1.05 15.63
C HIS A 34 21.30 1.48 15.20
N SER A 35 20.39 0.52 15.13
CA SER A 35 18.96 0.80 15.14
C SER A 35 18.54 1.28 16.54
N SER A 36 17.59 2.21 16.61
CA SER A 36 16.94 2.61 17.87
C SER A 36 16.04 1.52 18.46
N HIS A 37 15.78 0.44 17.72
CA HIS A 37 14.94 -0.68 18.13
C HIS A 37 15.75 -1.98 18.20
N ALA A 38 15.70 -2.66 19.35
CA ALA A 38 16.40 -3.92 19.59
C ALA A 38 15.98 -5.05 18.63
N ASP A 39 14.73 -5.01 18.14
CA ASP A 39 14.16 -6.01 17.22
C ASP A 39 14.59 -5.81 15.74
N VAL A 40 15.34 -4.74 15.45
CA VAL A 40 15.83 -4.43 14.09
C VAL A 40 17.34 -4.69 14.07
N PRO A 41 17.84 -5.54 13.16
CA PRO A 41 19.26 -5.81 13.04
C PRO A 41 20.09 -4.54 12.84
N THR A 42 21.34 -4.58 13.30
CA THR A 42 22.31 -3.52 13.03
C THR A 42 22.51 -3.35 11.53
N GLN A 43 22.72 -2.10 11.12
CA GLN A 43 22.98 -1.76 9.72
C GLN A 43 24.47 -1.97 9.45
N ASP A 44 24.80 -2.75 8.41
CA ASP A 44 26.17 -2.78 7.90
C ASP A 44 26.41 -1.49 7.10
N PRO A 45 27.28 -0.58 7.56
CA PRO A 45 27.50 0.67 6.87
C PRO A 45 28.06 0.40 5.47
N SER A 46 27.33 0.85 4.44
CA SER A 46 27.77 0.76 3.05
C SER A 46 27.32 1.99 2.25
N LEU A 47 28.14 2.40 1.28
CA LEU A 47 27.81 3.50 0.36
C LEU A 47 26.50 3.23 -0.41
N ARG A 48 26.22 1.96 -0.68
CA ARG A 48 24.97 1.53 -1.32
C ARG A 48 23.76 1.80 -0.42
N LEU A 49 23.85 1.50 0.88
CA LEU A 49 22.76 1.75 1.82
C LEU A 49 22.51 3.25 2.00
N LEU A 50 23.57 4.06 2.05
CA LEU A 50 23.47 5.53 2.05
C LEU A 50 22.78 6.05 0.78
N ALA A 51 23.17 5.55 -0.40
CA ALA A 51 22.54 5.93 -1.66
C ALA A 51 21.04 5.56 -1.71
N GLU A 52 20.66 4.42 -1.14
CA GLU A 52 19.26 3.99 -1.04
C GLU A 52 18.45 4.86 -0.07
N ALA A 53 19.02 5.21 1.09
CA ALA A 53 18.37 6.15 2.02
C ALA A 53 18.18 7.55 1.40
N LEU A 54 19.14 8.01 0.59
CA LEU A 54 19.02 9.26 -0.17
C LEU A 54 17.96 9.17 -1.27
N LEU A 55 17.82 8.02 -1.92
CA LEU A 55 16.76 7.78 -2.91
C LEU A 55 15.37 7.83 -2.26
N ASP A 56 15.19 7.20 -1.11
CA ASP A 56 13.95 7.26 -0.32
C ASP A 56 13.60 8.71 0.05
N ARG A 57 14.59 9.48 0.52
CA ARG A 57 14.38 10.88 0.87
C ARG A 57 14.03 11.73 -0.35
N THR A 58 14.63 11.43 -1.51
CA THR A 58 14.28 12.07 -2.78
C THR A 58 12.85 11.75 -3.18
N PHE A 59 12.41 10.51 -2.98
CA PHE A 59 11.02 10.11 -3.18
C PHE A 59 10.06 10.89 -2.26
N THR A 60 10.36 10.99 -0.96
CA THR A 60 9.57 11.80 -0.01
C THR A 60 9.54 13.28 -0.40
N LEU A 61 10.67 13.87 -0.80
CA LEU A 61 10.69 15.27 -1.25
C LEU A 61 9.89 15.46 -2.54
N PHE A 62 9.92 14.48 -3.45
CA PHE A 62 9.08 14.48 -4.63
C PHE A 62 7.59 14.44 -4.25
N THR A 63 7.17 13.59 -3.31
CA THR A 63 5.78 13.60 -2.84
C THR A 63 5.43 14.91 -2.12
N HIS A 64 6.36 15.56 -1.42
CA HIS A 64 6.14 16.89 -0.84
C HIS A 64 5.91 17.97 -1.91
N VAL A 65 6.65 17.94 -3.01
CA VAL A 65 6.43 18.85 -4.16
C VAL A 65 5.08 18.58 -4.77
N LEU A 66 4.72 17.31 -4.91
CA LEU A 66 3.44 16.91 -5.46
C LEU A 66 2.26 17.34 -4.56
N THR A 67 2.40 17.18 -3.25
CA THR A 67 1.41 17.59 -2.23
C THR A 67 1.23 19.11 -2.23
N GLY A 68 2.35 19.85 -2.28
CA GLY A 68 2.34 21.31 -2.25
C GLY A 68 1.89 21.89 -0.90
N VAL A 69 1.64 23.20 -0.90
CA VAL A 69 1.02 23.90 0.23
C VAL A 69 -0.43 24.18 -0.15
N PRO A 70 -1.41 23.66 0.62
CA PRO A 70 -2.81 23.87 0.30
C PRO A 70 -3.23 25.30 0.60
N ALA A 71 -4.34 25.72 0.00
CA ALA A 71 -4.96 26.96 0.42
C ALA A 71 -5.44 26.83 1.88
N LEU A 72 -5.41 27.94 2.63
CA LEU A 72 -5.82 27.92 4.04
C LEU A 72 -7.28 27.46 4.20
N GLU A 73 -8.15 27.86 3.28
CA GLU A 73 -9.55 27.44 3.33
C GLU A 73 -9.73 25.95 3.03
N GLU A 74 -8.90 25.36 2.15
CA GLU A 74 -8.90 23.91 1.90
C GLU A 74 -8.49 23.12 3.14
N ALA A 75 -7.43 23.57 3.84
CA ALA A 75 -6.98 22.95 5.08
C ALA A 75 -8.05 23.05 6.18
N ARG A 76 -8.70 24.22 6.32
CA ARG A 76 -9.80 24.42 7.27
C ARG A 76 -11.01 23.56 6.94
N GLN A 77 -11.38 23.46 5.66
CA GLN A 77 -12.46 22.62 5.20
C GLN A 77 -12.18 21.15 5.51
N ALA A 78 -10.96 20.66 5.22
CA ALA A 78 -10.58 19.29 5.53
C ALA A 78 -10.65 18.98 7.03
N ASN A 79 -10.24 19.91 7.90
CA ASN A 79 -10.36 19.75 9.35
C ASN A 79 -11.85 19.69 9.80
N ARG A 80 -12.73 20.51 9.20
CA ARG A 80 -14.18 20.47 9.48
C ARG A 80 -14.82 19.16 9.00
N GLU A 81 -14.42 18.66 7.84
CA GLU A 81 -14.86 17.38 7.31
C GLU A 81 -14.43 16.23 8.22
N ALA A 82 -13.16 16.23 8.67
CA ALA A 82 -12.66 15.22 9.60
C ALA A 82 -13.43 15.23 10.93
N ALA A 83 -13.73 16.41 11.48
CA ALA A 83 -14.51 16.53 12.72
C ALA A 83 -15.94 15.99 12.56
N THR A 84 -16.63 16.43 11.50
CA THR A 84 -17.98 15.95 11.14
C THR A 84 -18.02 14.44 10.95
N ALA A 85 -17.01 13.88 10.27
CA ALA A 85 -16.93 12.45 10.06
C ALA A 85 -16.67 11.68 11.37
N ARG A 86 -15.84 12.21 12.27
CA ARG A 86 -15.61 11.61 13.59
C ARG A 86 -16.89 11.62 14.44
N ASP A 87 -17.69 12.69 14.39
CA ASP A 87 -19.02 12.74 15.01
C ASP A 87 -19.94 11.66 14.45
N LEU A 88 -19.98 11.53 13.11
CA LEU A 88 -20.75 10.49 12.44
C LEU A 88 -20.28 9.09 12.87
N TYR A 89 -18.98 8.82 12.87
CA TYR A 89 -18.41 7.50 13.16
C TYR A 89 -18.72 7.08 14.60
N ALA A 90 -18.60 8.00 15.56
CA ALA A 90 -19.00 7.78 16.94
C ALA A 90 -20.50 7.48 17.05
N SER A 91 -21.36 8.27 16.38
CA SER A 91 -22.82 8.06 16.42
C SER A 91 -23.27 6.72 15.82
N ARG A 92 -22.47 6.16 14.90
CA ARG A 92 -22.71 4.87 14.24
C ARG A 92 -22.06 3.70 14.98
N GLY A 93 -21.27 3.95 16.03
CA GLY A 93 -20.54 2.94 16.78
C GLY A 93 -19.33 2.36 16.02
N TRP A 94 -18.85 3.02 14.97
CA TRP A 94 -17.76 2.53 14.12
C TRP A 94 -16.38 2.73 14.76
N LEU A 95 -16.27 3.62 15.75
CA LEU A 95 -15.03 3.80 16.50
C LEU A 95 -14.85 2.65 17.52
N GLU A 96 -15.94 2.17 18.09
CA GLU A 96 -15.98 1.08 19.07
C GLU A 96 -15.95 -0.30 18.39
N ASP A 97 -16.70 -0.46 17.30
CA ASP A 97 -16.75 -1.68 16.49
C ASP A 97 -16.42 -1.36 15.02
N PRO A 98 -15.12 -1.27 14.67
CA PRO A 98 -14.68 -0.90 13.34
C PRO A 98 -15.11 -1.89 12.25
N ALA A 99 -15.49 -3.13 12.60
CA ALA A 99 -16.00 -4.10 11.63
C ALA A 99 -17.33 -3.67 11.02
N ARG A 100 -18.17 -2.93 11.75
CA ARG A 100 -19.46 -2.43 11.26
C ARG A 100 -19.33 -1.38 10.15
N TYR A 101 -18.18 -0.75 10.02
CA TYR A 101 -17.88 0.16 8.93
C TYR A 101 -17.79 -0.59 7.58
N HIS A 102 -17.31 -1.83 7.61
CA HIS A 102 -17.08 -2.63 6.41
C HIS A 102 -18.32 -3.44 6.02
N ARG A 103 -19.00 -3.01 4.96
CA ARG A 103 -20.07 -3.80 4.34
C ARG A 103 -19.51 -4.98 3.54
N THR A 104 -20.25 -6.08 3.48
CA THR A 104 -19.90 -7.22 2.60
C THR A 104 -20.26 -6.86 1.16
N PRO A 105 -19.30 -6.84 0.23
CA PRO A 105 -19.61 -6.56 -1.17
C PRO A 105 -20.35 -7.72 -1.82
N PRO A 106 -21.20 -7.47 -2.83
CA PRO A 106 -21.85 -8.52 -3.59
C PRO A 106 -20.81 -9.32 -4.40
N PRO A 107 -21.07 -10.63 -4.64
CA PRO A 107 -20.24 -11.43 -5.55
C PRO A 107 -20.03 -10.73 -6.90
N LEU A 108 -18.84 -10.88 -7.45
CA LEU A 108 -18.51 -10.30 -8.75
C LEU A 108 -18.91 -11.24 -9.88
N GLU A 109 -20.08 -11.00 -10.46
CA GLU A 109 -20.68 -11.85 -11.51
C GLU A 109 -20.33 -11.40 -12.93
N ARG A 110 -20.30 -10.08 -13.18
CA ARG A 110 -20.09 -9.50 -14.52
C ARG A 110 -18.73 -8.83 -14.59
N VAL A 111 -17.89 -9.34 -15.48
CA VAL A 111 -16.56 -8.77 -15.76
C VAL A 111 -16.35 -8.70 -17.27
N LEU A 112 -15.63 -7.69 -17.71
CA LEU A 112 -15.03 -7.64 -19.04
C LEU A 112 -13.60 -8.14 -18.94
N LEU A 113 -13.25 -9.13 -19.76
CA LEU A 113 -11.88 -9.63 -19.91
C LEU A 113 -11.34 -9.28 -21.29
N THR A 114 -10.24 -8.55 -21.33
CA THR A 114 -9.52 -8.22 -22.57
C THR A 114 -8.08 -8.73 -22.49
N GLU A 115 -7.51 -9.11 -23.63
CA GLU A 115 -6.08 -9.42 -23.72
C GLU A 115 -5.29 -8.15 -24.03
N ASP A 116 -4.11 -8.02 -23.42
CA ASP A 116 -3.20 -6.91 -23.68
C ASP A 116 -1.75 -7.35 -23.39
N SER A 117 -0.78 -6.48 -23.66
CA SER A 117 0.63 -6.75 -23.46
C SER A 117 1.37 -5.53 -22.92
N THR A 118 2.32 -5.76 -22.02
CA THR A 118 3.16 -4.71 -21.44
C THR A 118 4.63 -5.12 -21.41
N TRP A 119 5.50 -4.26 -20.88
CA TRP A 119 6.92 -4.54 -20.68
C TRP A 119 7.19 -4.91 -19.23
N GLU A 120 7.97 -5.97 -19.02
CA GLU A 120 8.56 -6.32 -17.72
C GLU A 120 10.08 -6.43 -17.90
N GLY A 121 10.78 -5.35 -17.53
CA GLY A 121 12.19 -5.19 -17.91
C GLY A 121 12.35 -5.25 -19.44
N PRO A 122 13.25 -6.09 -19.99
CA PRO A 122 13.46 -6.20 -21.43
C PRO A 122 12.46 -7.12 -22.15
N ARG A 123 11.54 -7.79 -21.43
CA ARG A 123 10.62 -8.79 -22.01
C ARG A 123 9.22 -8.21 -22.22
N ARG A 124 8.59 -8.57 -23.34
CA ARG A 124 7.14 -8.38 -23.54
C ARG A 124 6.37 -9.46 -22.79
N ARG A 125 5.34 -9.05 -22.05
CA ARG A 125 4.44 -9.97 -21.34
C ARG A 125 3.00 -9.72 -21.77
N ALA A 126 2.34 -10.77 -22.25
CA ALA A 126 0.90 -10.80 -22.41
C ALA A 126 0.21 -10.98 -21.05
N TYR A 127 -0.93 -10.33 -20.86
CA TYR A 127 -1.75 -10.44 -19.67
C TYR A 127 -3.23 -10.28 -20.06
N ARG A 128 -4.13 -10.69 -19.17
CA ARG A 128 -5.55 -10.35 -19.31
C ARG A 128 -5.90 -9.22 -18.36
N GLN A 129 -6.64 -8.23 -18.83
CA GLN A 129 -7.21 -7.18 -18.03
C GLN A 129 -8.65 -7.52 -17.70
N LEU A 130 -8.97 -7.54 -16.41
CA LEU A 130 -10.33 -7.66 -15.89
C LEU A 130 -10.81 -6.26 -15.53
N THR A 131 -11.97 -5.87 -16.06
CA THR A 131 -12.63 -4.59 -15.76
C THR A 131 -14.06 -4.84 -15.31
N PHE A 132 -14.51 -4.14 -14.26
CA PHE A 132 -15.87 -4.28 -13.72
C PHE A 132 -16.31 -3.01 -13.00
N GLU A 133 -17.63 -2.82 -12.89
CA GLU A 133 -18.22 -1.80 -12.03
C GLU A 133 -17.89 -2.09 -10.57
N SER A 134 -17.19 -1.17 -9.88
CA SER A 134 -16.79 -1.36 -8.48
C SER A 134 -18.01 -1.51 -7.57
N GLY A 135 -19.03 -0.68 -7.77
CA GLY A 135 -20.22 -0.61 -6.91
C GLY A 135 -19.92 -0.16 -5.48
N PHE A 136 -18.70 0.29 -5.17
CA PHE A 136 -18.40 0.92 -3.90
C PHE A 136 -19.07 2.29 -3.86
N GLU A 137 -19.77 2.52 -2.76
CA GLU A 137 -20.23 3.84 -2.40
C GLU A 137 -19.75 4.14 -0.98
N PRO A 138 -19.36 5.37 -0.63
CA PRO A 138 -19.20 5.77 0.77
C PRO A 138 -20.46 5.49 1.61
N HIS A 139 -20.46 5.68 2.92
CA HIS A 139 -21.74 5.63 3.64
C HIS A 139 -22.56 6.91 3.42
N VAL A 140 -23.88 6.81 3.56
CA VAL A 140 -24.75 7.99 3.45
C VAL A 140 -24.42 8.98 4.58
N GLY A 141 -24.15 10.22 4.21
CA GLY A 141 -23.78 11.29 5.14
C GLY A 141 -22.27 11.39 5.41
N GLU A 142 -21.44 10.51 4.87
CA GLU A 142 -19.99 10.65 5.00
C GLU A 142 -19.47 11.88 4.23
N PRO A 143 -18.66 12.73 4.89
CA PRO A 143 -18.00 13.83 4.21
C PRO A 143 -17.13 13.34 3.04
N GLY A 144 -17.19 14.07 1.92
CA GLY A 144 -16.48 13.71 0.69
C GLY A 144 -17.22 12.69 -0.19
N ARG A 145 -18.40 12.17 0.22
CA ARG A 145 -19.17 11.18 -0.57
C ARG A 145 -19.44 11.62 -2.00
N GLU A 146 -20.03 12.81 -2.17
CA GLU A 146 -20.46 13.31 -3.48
C GLU A 146 -19.27 13.47 -4.43
N GLY A 147 -18.19 14.08 -3.94
CA GLY A 147 -16.95 14.23 -4.71
C GLY A 147 -16.29 12.90 -5.04
N TRP A 148 -16.37 11.89 -4.15
CA TRP A 148 -15.85 10.55 -4.42
C TRP A 148 -16.63 9.85 -5.53
N LEU A 149 -17.96 9.93 -5.51
CA LEU A 149 -18.84 9.32 -6.52
C LEU A 149 -18.80 10.05 -7.86
N ALA A 150 -18.52 11.34 -7.88
CA ALA A 150 -18.39 12.14 -9.10
C ALA A 150 -17.08 11.85 -9.87
N HIS A 151 -16.15 11.07 -9.33
CA HIS A 151 -14.88 10.78 -9.99
C HIS A 151 -15.08 9.86 -11.20
N GLU A 152 -14.87 10.41 -12.39
CA GLU A 152 -15.24 9.80 -13.69
C GLU A 152 -14.73 8.36 -13.89
N THR A 153 -13.47 8.09 -13.55
CA THR A 153 -12.84 6.77 -13.83
C THR A 153 -12.77 5.84 -12.62
N ASN A 154 -13.02 6.34 -11.40
CA ASN A 154 -12.75 5.55 -10.19
C ASN A 154 -13.91 4.58 -9.85
N GLY A 155 -15.09 4.80 -10.44
CA GLY A 155 -16.24 3.89 -10.34
C GLY A 155 -16.00 2.53 -11.01
N HIS A 156 -15.04 2.44 -11.93
CA HIS A 156 -14.64 1.19 -12.59
C HIS A 156 -13.38 0.63 -11.95
N ALA A 157 -13.45 -0.62 -11.52
CA ALA A 157 -12.31 -1.37 -10.99
C ALA A 157 -11.62 -2.12 -12.13
N HIS A 158 -10.29 -2.18 -12.03
CA HIS A 158 -9.43 -2.87 -12.99
C HIS A 158 -8.50 -3.83 -12.25
N ALA A 159 -8.18 -4.98 -12.85
CA ALA A 159 -7.15 -5.88 -12.37
C ALA A 159 -6.39 -6.53 -13.54
N TYR A 160 -5.11 -6.83 -13.34
CA TYR A 160 -4.28 -7.52 -14.33
C TYR A 160 -4.07 -8.97 -13.91
N LEU A 161 -4.17 -9.91 -14.86
CA LEU A 161 -4.13 -11.34 -14.58
C LEU A 161 -3.04 -12.04 -15.36
N LEU A 162 -2.33 -12.90 -14.65
CA LEU A 162 -1.45 -13.92 -15.20
C LEU A 162 -1.95 -15.27 -14.69
N GLU A 163 -2.61 -16.03 -15.56
CA GLU A 163 -3.21 -17.33 -15.22
C GLU A 163 -2.59 -18.39 -16.13
N HIS A 164 -2.13 -19.48 -15.53
CA HIS A 164 -1.64 -20.65 -16.26
C HIS A 164 -2.80 -21.41 -16.91
N LYS A 165 -2.52 -22.06 -18.05
CA LYS A 165 -3.42 -23.06 -18.61
C LYS A 165 -3.27 -24.40 -17.88
N GLY A 166 -4.33 -25.21 -17.86
CA GLY A 166 -4.29 -26.58 -17.36
C GLY A 166 -4.72 -26.72 -15.91
N ALA A 167 -3.98 -27.54 -15.14
CA ALA A 167 -4.37 -27.93 -13.78
C ALA A 167 -4.47 -26.72 -12.83
N PRO A 168 -5.38 -26.77 -11.83
CA PRO A 168 -5.54 -25.69 -10.85
C PRO A 168 -4.23 -25.35 -10.13
N ARG A 169 -3.98 -24.05 -9.97
CA ARG A 169 -2.81 -23.50 -9.27
C ARG A 169 -3.25 -22.48 -8.22
N PRO A 170 -2.51 -22.33 -7.10
CA PRO A 170 -2.82 -21.32 -6.11
C PRO A 170 -2.79 -19.91 -6.70
N TRP A 171 -3.64 -19.04 -6.17
CA TRP A 171 -3.76 -17.64 -6.57
C TRP A 171 -3.08 -16.72 -5.58
N LEU A 172 -2.30 -15.75 -6.06
CA LEU A 172 -1.75 -14.68 -5.25
C LEU A 172 -2.33 -13.34 -5.72
N LEU A 173 -3.06 -12.67 -4.83
CA LEU A 173 -3.55 -11.32 -5.07
C LEU A 173 -2.51 -10.30 -4.61
N CYS A 174 -2.06 -9.48 -5.53
CA CYS A 174 -0.93 -8.58 -5.38
C CYS A 174 -1.37 -7.10 -5.34
N ALA A 175 -1.47 -6.52 -4.14
CA ALA A 175 -1.91 -5.13 -3.92
C ALA A 175 -0.71 -4.17 -3.96
N HIS A 176 -0.68 -3.27 -4.94
CA HIS A 176 0.48 -2.43 -5.24
C HIS A 176 0.66 -1.23 -4.29
N GLY A 177 1.86 -0.64 -4.29
CA GLY A 177 2.19 0.57 -3.55
C GLY A 177 1.76 1.86 -4.25
N PHE A 178 2.02 2.99 -3.58
CA PHE A 178 1.79 4.33 -4.14
C PHE A 178 2.61 4.55 -5.42
N GLY A 179 2.07 5.26 -6.41
CA GLY A 179 2.75 5.54 -7.68
C GLY A 179 2.79 4.37 -8.68
N MET A 180 2.29 3.19 -8.29
CA MET A 180 2.19 2.00 -9.16
C MET A 180 0.83 1.94 -9.86
N GLY A 181 0.34 0.77 -10.26
CA GLY A 181 -1.00 0.61 -10.85
C GLY A 181 -1.03 0.60 -12.37
N ALA A 182 0.03 1.03 -13.05
CA ALA A 182 0.24 0.71 -14.46
C ALA A 182 0.84 -0.71 -14.61
N PRO A 183 0.47 -1.49 -15.63
CA PRO A 183 0.88 -2.90 -15.77
C PRO A 183 2.39 -3.11 -15.67
N TRP A 184 3.19 -2.34 -16.42
CA TRP A 184 4.65 -2.47 -16.43
C TRP A 184 5.30 -2.18 -15.07
N VAL A 185 4.80 -1.18 -14.33
CA VAL A 185 5.29 -0.85 -12.98
C VAL A 185 4.92 -1.96 -12.02
N THR A 186 3.66 -2.41 -12.08
CA THR A 186 3.13 -3.44 -11.19
C THR A 186 3.85 -4.77 -11.38
N PHE A 187 4.00 -5.26 -12.62
CA PHE A 187 4.70 -6.52 -12.88
C PHE A 187 6.16 -6.45 -12.47
N SER A 188 6.84 -5.34 -12.78
CA SER A 188 8.24 -5.14 -12.37
C SER A 188 8.40 -5.02 -10.85
N GLY A 189 7.46 -4.37 -10.16
CA GLY A 189 7.48 -4.18 -8.71
C GLY A 189 7.29 -5.49 -7.94
N PHE A 190 6.40 -6.36 -8.42
CA PHE A 190 6.14 -7.66 -7.83
C PHE A 190 7.06 -8.78 -8.31
N ARG A 191 7.90 -8.53 -9.32
CA ARG A 191 8.66 -9.56 -10.03
C ARG A 191 7.73 -10.66 -10.55
N ALA A 192 6.74 -10.25 -11.35
CA ALA A 192 5.68 -11.13 -11.83
C ALA A 192 6.22 -12.39 -12.53
N SER A 193 7.32 -12.29 -13.29
CA SER A 193 8.00 -13.46 -13.88
C SER A 193 8.38 -14.49 -12.83
N TYR A 194 9.00 -14.04 -11.73
CA TYR A 194 9.43 -14.93 -10.65
C TYR A 194 8.25 -15.64 -9.99
N LEU A 195 7.19 -14.88 -9.65
CA LEU A 195 6.02 -15.43 -8.97
C LEU A 195 5.19 -16.35 -9.89
N HIS A 196 5.04 -15.98 -11.16
CA HIS A 196 4.19 -16.69 -12.10
C HIS A 196 4.91 -17.90 -12.73
N GLU A 197 6.12 -17.70 -13.26
CA GLU A 197 6.83 -18.70 -14.04
C GLU A 197 7.66 -19.63 -13.14
N GLU A 198 8.46 -19.06 -12.23
CA GLU A 198 9.34 -19.88 -11.37
C GLU A 198 8.61 -20.48 -10.15
N LEU A 199 7.65 -19.76 -9.55
CA LEU A 199 6.86 -20.29 -8.43
C LEU A 199 5.53 -20.90 -8.88
N GLY A 200 5.17 -20.76 -10.16
CA GLY A 200 4.01 -21.42 -10.75
C GLY A 200 2.65 -20.93 -10.23
N LEU A 201 2.55 -19.71 -9.73
CA LEU A 201 1.32 -19.16 -9.16
C LEU A 201 0.47 -18.45 -10.22
N ASN A 202 -0.85 -18.50 -10.05
CA ASN A 202 -1.74 -17.58 -10.75
C ASN A 202 -1.71 -16.23 -10.01
N LEU A 203 -1.62 -15.12 -10.73
CA LEU A 203 -1.49 -13.79 -10.16
C LEU A 203 -2.66 -12.91 -10.58
N VAL A 204 -3.20 -12.17 -9.63
CA VAL A 204 -4.16 -11.08 -9.88
C VAL A 204 -3.63 -9.80 -9.23
N PHE A 205 -3.59 -8.72 -9.99
CA PHE A 205 -3.07 -7.43 -9.55
C PHE A 205 -4.19 -6.38 -9.63
N PRO A 206 -4.97 -6.17 -8.56
CA PRO A 206 -5.95 -5.10 -8.53
C PRO A 206 -5.27 -3.73 -8.69
N CYS A 207 -5.79 -2.92 -9.61
CA CYS A 207 -5.45 -1.52 -9.73
C CYS A 207 -6.24 -0.76 -8.66
N LEU A 208 -5.53 -0.32 -7.61
CA LEU A 208 -6.14 0.34 -6.45
C LEU A 208 -6.76 1.70 -6.87
N PRO A 209 -7.76 2.22 -6.12
CA PRO A 209 -8.45 3.45 -6.47
C PRO A 209 -7.49 4.61 -6.75
N LEU A 210 -7.85 5.53 -7.64
CA LEU A 210 -7.04 6.72 -8.00
C LEU A 210 -5.63 6.43 -8.56
N HIS A 211 -5.31 5.17 -8.89
CA HIS A 211 -4.03 4.78 -9.48
C HIS A 211 -4.21 4.27 -10.91
N GLY A 212 -3.14 4.34 -11.70
CA GLY A 212 -3.11 3.89 -13.08
C GLY A 212 -4.25 4.50 -13.89
N VAL A 213 -5.06 3.66 -14.51
CA VAL A 213 -6.22 4.06 -15.32
C VAL A 213 -7.39 4.63 -14.50
N ARG A 214 -7.37 4.49 -13.17
CA ARG A 214 -8.42 4.96 -12.25
C ARG A 214 -8.16 6.34 -11.66
N GLY A 215 -6.99 6.92 -11.91
CA GLY A 215 -6.64 8.27 -11.48
C GLY A 215 -6.73 9.28 -12.62
N SER A 216 -6.89 10.56 -12.29
CA SER A 216 -6.92 11.68 -13.23
C SER A 216 -5.57 12.43 -13.32
N GLY A 217 -4.64 12.15 -12.40
CA GLY A 217 -3.35 12.83 -12.31
C GLY A 217 -2.28 12.32 -13.27
N ARG A 218 -1.31 13.20 -13.62
CA ARG A 218 -0.11 12.85 -14.39
C ARG A 218 0.77 11.78 -13.72
N PHE A 219 0.62 11.62 -12.41
CA PHE A 219 1.28 10.61 -11.61
C PHE A 219 0.22 9.76 -10.93
N SER A 220 0.40 8.44 -10.99
CA SER A 220 -0.51 7.49 -10.37
C SER A 220 -0.62 7.73 -8.86
N GLY A 221 -1.84 7.80 -8.34
CA GLY A 221 -2.10 8.07 -6.93
C GLY A 221 -1.93 9.52 -6.51
N ARG A 222 -1.61 10.47 -7.41
CA ARG A 222 -1.40 11.88 -7.05
C ARG A 222 -2.54 12.49 -6.23
N GLU A 223 -3.77 12.10 -6.51
CA GLU A 223 -4.97 12.59 -5.85
C GLU A 223 -5.09 12.15 -4.38
N LEU A 224 -4.29 11.17 -3.96
CA LEU A 224 -4.13 10.77 -2.58
C LEU A 224 -3.29 11.78 -1.77
N LEU A 225 -2.45 12.58 -2.44
CA LEU A 225 -1.53 13.55 -1.83
C LEU A 225 -2.19 14.91 -1.52
N ALA A 226 -3.50 14.92 -1.22
CA ALA A 226 -4.24 16.13 -0.84
C ALA A 226 -4.42 16.19 0.68
N PRO A 227 -4.56 17.37 1.30
CA PRO A 227 -4.79 17.51 2.75
C PRO A 227 -6.21 17.09 3.17
N ASN A 228 -6.89 16.23 2.39
CA ASN A 228 -8.22 15.72 2.72
C ASN A 228 -8.09 14.29 3.25
N TYR A 229 -8.11 14.15 4.57
CA TYR A 229 -7.99 12.85 5.24
C TYR A 229 -9.23 11.96 5.08
N MET A 230 -10.40 12.53 4.79
CA MET A 230 -11.58 11.73 4.43
C MET A 230 -11.38 10.99 3.12
N ARG A 231 -10.75 11.63 2.13
CA ARG A 231 -10.39 10.98 0.87
C ARG A 231 -9.55 9.72 1.10
N LEU A 232 -8.68 9.72 2.11
CA LEU A 232 -7.84 8.57 2.46
C LEU A 232 -8.67 7.43 3.05
N VAL A 233 -9.63 7.76 3.92
CA VAL A 233 -10.54 6.76 4.50
C VAL A 233 -11.42 6.12 3.43
N LEU A 234 -11.99 6.94 2.54
CA LEU A 234 -12.76 6.47 1.39
C LEU A 234 -11.89 5.62 0.46
N TRP A 235 -10.64 6.00 0.24
CA TRP A 235 -9.69 5.23 -0.55
C TRP A 235 -9.44 3.84 0.01
N PHE A 236 -9.14 3.73 1.31
CA PHE A 236 -8.90 2.43 1.94
C PHE A 236 -10.16 1.56 1.93
N ALA A 237 -11.32 2.14 2.24
CA ALA A 237 -12.60 1.44 2.19
C ALA A 237 -12.91 0.90 0.78
N HIS A 238 -12.69 1.73 -0.24
CA HIS A 238 -12.89 1.37 -1.65
C HIS A 238 -11.89 0.31 -2.12
N ALA A 239 -10.61 0.45 -1.75
CA ALA A 239 -9.58 -0.52 -2.09
C ALA A 239 -9.88 -1.92 -1.50
N VAL A 240 -10.28 -1.97 -0.22
CA VAL A 240 -10.70 -3.22 0.44
C VAL A 240 -11.93 -3.81 -0.23
N TRP A 241 -12.92 -2.99 -0.54
CA TRP A 241 -14.12 -3.42 -1.26
C TRP A 241 -13.79 -4.09 -2.60
N ASP A 242 -12.97 -3.44 -3.44
CA ASP A 242 -12.60 -3.95 -4.76
C ASP A 242 -11.75 -5.24 -4.67
N VAL A 243 -10.84 -5.31 -3.70
CA VAL A 243 -10.06 -6.53 -3.45
C VAL A 243 -10.96 -7.68 -3.02
N ARG A 244 -11.92 -7.44 -2.12
CA ARG A 244 -12.89 -8.46 -1.68
C ARG A 244 -13.81 -8.92 -2.82
N ARG A 245 -14.22 -8.02 -3.73
CA ARG A 245 -14.94 -8.40 -4.95
C ARG A 245 -14.09 -9.23 -5.89
N THR A 246 -12.83 -8.87 -6.07
CA THR A 246 -11.87 -9.64 -6.87
C THR A 246 -11.67 -11.03 -6.27
N LEU A 247 -11.56 -11.15 -4.94
CA LEU A 247 -11.48 -12.45 -4.25
C LEU A 247 -12.72 -13.30 -4.51
N SER A 248 -13.92 -12.73 -4.46
CA SER A 248 -15.17 -13.47 -4.78
C SER A 248 -15.15 -14.02 -6.20
N TRP A 249 -14.62 -13.28 -7.17
CA TRP A 249 -14.49 -13.71 -8.56
C TRP A 249 -13.49 -14.87 -8.72
N VAL A 250 -12.35 -14.80 -8.03
CA VAL A 250 -11.36 -15.91 -8.04
C VAL A 250 -11.98 -17.17 -7.43
N ARG A 251 -12.66 -17.06 -6.28
CA ARG A 251 -13.30 -18.18 -5.57
C ARG A 251 -14.39 -18.84 -6.41
N ALA A 252 -15.17 -18.07 -7.17
CA ALA A 252 -16.21 -18.61 -8.04
C ALA A 252 -15.66 -19.48 -9.19
N ARG A 253 -14.36 -19.37 -9.49
CA ARG A 253 -13.71 -20.06 -10.63
C ARG A 253 -12.71 -21.13 -10.18
N SER A 254 -12.32 -21.15 -8.91
CA SER A 254 -11.25 -22.01 -8.41
C SER A 254 -11.35 -22.25 -6.91
N ASP A 255 -11.25 -23.52 -6.53
CA ASP A 255 -11.08 -23.94 -5.13
C ASP A 255 -9.60 -23.94 -4.69
N ALA A 256 -8.69 -23.46 -5.55
CA ALA A 256 -7.28 -23.42 -5.23
C ALA A 256 -6.99 -22.42 -4.08
N PRO A 257 -5.94 -22.66 -3.27
CA PRO A 257 -5.59 -21.75 -2.19
C PRO A 257 -5.32 -20.33 -2.68
N ILE A 258 -5.80 -19.32 -1.94
CA ILE A 258 -5.62 -17.91 -2.27
C ILE A 258 -4.77 -17.23 -1.20
N GLY A 259 -3.67 -16.61 -1.59
CA GLY A 259 -2.83 -15.77 -0.74
C GLY A 259 -2.97 -14.29 -1.07
N LEU A 260 -2.58 -13.43 -0.12
CA LEU A 260 -2.48 -11.99 -0.31
C LEU A 260 -1.03 -11.54 -0.22
N TYR A 261 -0.62 -10.64 -1.11
CA TYR A 261 0.69 -10.00 -1.06
C TYR A 261 0.53 -8.50 -1.31
N GLY A 262 0.82 -7.69 -0.32
CA GLY A 262 0.80 -6.23 -0.45
C GLY A 262 2.19 -5.63 -0.28
N ILE A 263 2.50 -4.60 -1.07
CA ILE A 263 3.74 -3.82 -0.95
C ILE A 263 3.41 -2.38 -0.57
N SER A 264 4.09 -1.82 0.44
CA SER A 264 3.92 -0.42 0.86
C SER A 264 2.45 -0.10 1.17
N LEU A 265 1.84 0.87 0.51
CA LEU A 265 0.41 1.18 0.63
C LEU A 265 -0.50 -0.06 0.45
N GLY A 266 -0.15 -0.98 -0.45
CA GLY A 266 -0.92 -2.20 -0.67
C GLY A 266 -0.80 -3.23 0.45
N SER A 267 0.25 -3.16 1.29
CA SER A 267 0.35 -4.01 2.49
C SER A 267 -0.73 -3.68 3.52
N TYR A 268 -1.14 -2.41 3.60
CA TYR A 268 -2.23 -1.95 4.45
C TYR A 268 -3.54 -2.60 4.01
N VAL A 269 -3.82 -2.55 2.70
CA VAL A 269 -5.00 -3.18 2.09
C VAL A 269 -4.97 -4.70 2.29
N ALA A 270 -3.84 -5.35 2.02
CA ALA A 270 -3.69 -6.80 2.20
C ALA A 270 -3.88 -7.24 3.65
N ALA A 271 -3.32 -6.50 4.61
CA ALA A 271 -3.46 -6.77 6.04
C ALA A 271 -4.90 -6.60 6.53
N LEU A 272 -5.60 -5.55 6.05
CA LEU A 272 -6.99 -5.32 6.40
C LEU A 272 -7.90 -6.39 5.79
N VAL A 273 -7.72 -6.72 4.51
CA VAL A 273 -8.49 -7.81 3.86
C VAL A 273 -8.25 -9.15 4.55
N ALA A 274 -7.01 -9.46 4.94
CA ALA A 274 -6.68 -10.67 5.72
C ALA A 274 -7.37 -10.75 7.09
N SER A 275 -7.92 -9.63 7.57
CA SER A 275 -8.67 -9.54 8.84
C SER A 275 -10.19 -9.54 8.64
N LEU A 276 -10.66 -9.26 7.41
CA LEU A 276 -12.09 -9.22 7.05
C LEU A 276 -12.57 -10.47 6.32
N GLU A 277 -11.67 -11.19 5.65
CA GLU A 277 -12.00 -12.35 4.81
C GLU A 277 -11.49 -13.67 5.40
N ASP A 278 -12.37 -14.67 5.44
CA ASP A 278 -12.02 -16.04 5.81
C ASP A 278 -11.33 -16.78 4.66
N GLY A 279 -10.70 -17.92 4.96
CA GLY A 279 -10.16 -18.82 3.92
C GLY A 279 -8.93 -18.29 3.16
N ILE A 280 -8.35 -17.15 3.55
CA ILE A 280 -7.08 -16.67 3.01
C ILE A 280 -5.94 -17.58 3.51
N ARG A 281 -5.17 -18.15 2.57
CA ARG A 281 -4.15 -19.17 2.86
C ARG A 281 -2.91 -18.58 3.52
N CYS A 282 -2.51 -17.38 3.14
CA CYS A 282 -1.42 -16.61 3.73
C CYS A 282 -1.52 -15.13 3.38
N VAL A 283 -0.82 -14.29 4.15
CA VAL A 283 -0.64 -12.87 3.87
C VAL A 283 0.84 -12.50 3.98
N ILE A 284 1.33 -11.77 2.97
CA ILE A 284 2.68 -11.23 2.93
C ILE A 284 2.59 -9.70 2.91
N ALA A 285 3.16 -9.06 3.93
CA ALA A 285 3.27 -7.61 4.06
C ALA A 285 4.71 -7.17 3.74
N GLY A 286 4.91 -6.64 2.54
CA GLY A 286 6.18 -6.08 2.11
C GLY A 286 6.26 -4.59 2.38
N LEU A 287 7.34 -4.15 3.05
CA LEU A 287 7.61 -2.75 3.39
C LEU A 287 6.38 -2.07 4.02
N PRO A 288 5.84 -2.63 5.11
CA PRO A 288 4.45 -2.40 5.43
C PRO A 288 4.15 -1.01 5.96
N LEU A 289 3.15 -0.36 5.36
CA LEU A 289 2.52 0.85 5.90
C LEU A 289 1.30 0.40 6.73
N VAL A 290 1.23 0.79 8.00
CA VAL A 290 0.14 0.35 8.92
C VAL A 290 -0.48 1.44 9.77
N ASP A 291 0.16 2.59 9.86
CA ASP A 291 -0.37 3.77 10.55
C ASP A 291 -0.21 4.96 9.61
N PHE A 292 -1.28 5.23 8.86
CA PHE A 292 -1.25 6.29 7.88
C PHE A 292 -1.13 7.67 8.53
N ALA A 293 -1.77 7.91 9.68
CA ALA A 293 -1.71 9.20 10.37
C ALA A 293 -0.27 9.55 10.75
N ASN A 294 0.49 8.57 11.26
CA ASN A 294 1.91 8.75 11.56
C ASN A 294 2.75 8.96 10.29
N VAL A 295 2.53 8.17 9.21
CA VAL A 295 3.27 8.38 7.95
C VAL A 295 3.00 9.77 7.37
N ALA A 296 1.73 10.20 7.35
CA ALA A 296 1.34 11.50 6.83
C ALA A 296 1.94 12.66 7.64
N ARG A 297 1.94 12.54 8.98
CA ARG A 297 2.61 13.51 9.86
C ARG A 297 4.10 13.56 9.61
N ASP A 298 4.75 12.41 9.55
CA ASP A 298 6.21 12.29 9.43
C ASP A 298 6.71 12.73 8.04
N ASN A 299 5.85 12.68 7.01
CA ASN A 299 6.12 13.09 5.63
C ASN A 299 5.30 14.32 5.20
N GLN A 300 4.85 15.17 6.14
CA GLN A 300 4.21 16.42 5.74
C GLN A 300 5.27 17.44 5.27
N PRO A 301 4.98 18.26 4.25
CA PRO A 301 5.84 19.37 3.87
C PRO A 301 6.23 20.22 5.09
N TRP A 302 7.53 20.48 5.26
CA TRP A 302 8.07 21.17 6.45
C TRP A 302 7.37 22.51 6.75
N VAL A 303 6.91 23.21 5.70
CA VAL A 303 6.21 24.49 5.79
C VAL A 303 4.88 24.35 6.54
N LEU A 304 4.18 23.21 6.42
CA LEU A 304 2.98 22.93 7.19
C LEU A 304 3.31 22.75 8.67
N SER A 305 4.42 22.07 8.98
CA SER A 305 4.93 21.95 10.36
C SER A 305 5.33 23.31 10.94
N ARG A 306 6.00 24.15 10.15
CA ARG A 306 6.44 25.49 10.60
C ARG A 306 5.27 26.42 10.91
N TYR A 307 4.23 26.36 10.09
CA TYR A 307 3.03 27.19 10.23
C TYR A 307 1.85 26.37 10.77
N ALA A 308 2.12 25.48 11.74
CA ALA A 308 1.12 24.58 12.32
C ALA A 308 -0.04 25.32 13.00
N GLU A 309 0.15 26.53 13.53
CA GLU A 309 -0.97 27.34 14.06
C GLU A 309 -1.99 27.71 12.98
N ARG A 310 -1.54 27.78 11.71
CA ARG A 310 -2.37 28.13 10.57
C ARG A 310 -2.93 26.90 9.86
N PHE A 311 -2.11 25.87 9.66
CA PHE A 311 -2.44 24.67 8.88
C PHE A 311 -2.59 23.41 9.74
N GLY A 312 -2.61 23.57 11.06
CA GLY A 312 -2.52 22.47 12.02
C GLY A 312 -3.50 21.36 11.71
N THR A 313 -2.96 20.16 11.58
CA THR A 313 -3.74 18.93 11.50
C THR A 313 -3.83 18.36 12.90
N ASP A 314 -5.06 18.10 13.35
CA ASP A 314 -5.29 17.32 14.56
C ASP A 314 -5.01 15.84 14.27
N TRP A 315 -3.79 15.40 14.55
CA TRP A 315 -3.37 14.02 14.29
C TRP A 315 -4.07 12.98 15.16
N GLU A 316 -4.66 13.37 16.29
CA GLU A 316 -5.50 12.49 17.09
C GLU A 316 -6.86 12.28 16.43
N LEU A 317 -7.48 13.37 15.97
CA LEU A 317 -8.68 13.28 15.13
C LEU A 317 -8.45 12.41 13.89
N ILE A 318 -7.33 12.58 13.17
CA ILE A 318 -7.04 11.76 11.98
C ILE A 318 -6.84 10.28 12.35
N ARG A 319 -6.25 9.97 13.51
CA ARG A 319 -6.09 8.59 13.97
C ARG A 319 -7.44 7.95 14.31
N GLN A 320 -8.34 8.68 14.98
CA GLN A 320 -9.71 8.21 15.23
C GLN A 320 -10.46 7.99 13.92
N LEU A 321 -10.32 8.92 12.98
CA LEU A 321 -10.97 8.85 11.67
C LEU A 321 -10.48 7.66 10.82
N THR A 322 -9.18 7.38 10.86
CA THR A 322 -8.59 6.26 10.12
C THR A 322 -8.71 4.92 10.84
N HIS A 323 -9.17 4.91 12.11
CA HIS A 323 -9.29 3.70 12.91
C HIS A 323 -10.17 2.61 12.25
N PRO A 324 -11.37 2.90 11.71
CA PRO A 324 -12.21 1.88 11.09
C PRO A 324 -11.61 1.23 9.84
N VAL A 325 -10.67 1.91 9.20
CA VAL A 325 -9.95 1.40 8.03
C VAL A 325 -8.52 0.97 8.38
N SER A 326 -8.12 0.94 9.65
CA SER A 326 -6.77 0.55 10.05
C SER A 326 -6.65 -0.97 10.19
N PRO A 327 -5.64 -1.63 9.57
CA PRO A 327 -5.40 -3.05 9.81
C PRO A 327 -5.03 -3.36 11.27
N LEU A 328 -4.59 -2.36 12.05
CA LEU A 328 -4.28 -2.50 13.46
C LEU A 328 -5.54 -2.53 14.35
N ALA A 329 -6.69 -2.15 13.81
CA ALA A 329 -7.97 -2.21 14.52
C ALA A 329 -8.64 -3.60 14.45
N PHE A 330 -8.05 -4.54 13.72
CA PHE A 330 -8.61 -5.87 13.48
C PHE A 330 -7.62 -6.98 13.79
N SER A 331 -8.12 -8.08 14.33
CA SER A 331 -7.34 -9.31 14.45
C SER A 331 -7.29 -10.03 13.10
N PRO A 332 -6.10 -10.32 12.54
CA PRO A 332 -5.98 -11.09 11.30
C PRO A 332 -6.56 -12.49 11.44
N ARG A 333 -7.37 -12.91 10.46
CA ARG A 333 -8.01 -14.25 10.43
C ARG A 333 -7.08 -15.34 9.89
N VAL A 334 -6.06 -14.94 9.14
CA VAL A 334 -4.99 -15.84 8.69
C VAL A 334 -4.21 -16.34 9.91
N PRO A 335 -3.89 -17.65 10.05
CA PRO A 335 -3.08 -18.16 11.16
C PRO A 335 -1.69 -17.51 11.23
N ARG A 336 -1.15 -17.33 12.44
CA ARG A 336 0.13 -16.63 12.70
C ARG A 336 1.28 -17.15 11.84
N GLU A 337 1.42 -18.47 11.71
CA GLU A 337 2.47 -19.15 10.95
C GLU A 337 2.36 -19.00 9.42
N ARG A 338 1.31 -18.30 8.94
CA ARG A 338 1.05 -17.99 7.54
C ARG A 338 0.97 -16.47 7.29
N ARG A 339 1.42 -15.67 8.26
CA ARG A 339 1.63 -14.22 8.14
C ARG A 339 3.12 -13.99 7.98
N PHE A 340 3.52 -13.18 7.00
CA PHE A 340 4.92 -12.94 6.71
C PHE A 340 5.16 -11.46 6.48
N ILE A 341 6.29 -10.94 6.98
CA ILE A 341 6.66 -9.54 6.80
C ILE A 341 8.07 -9.49 6.18
N TYR A 342 8.31 -8.56 5.27
CA TYR A 342 9.68 -8.11 5.01
C TYR A 342 9.75 -6.59 5.04
N ALA A 343 10.86 -6.05 5.53
CA ALA A 343 11.02 -4.61 5.73
C ALA A 343 12.46 -4.17 5.47
N GLY A 344 12.65 -2.95 4.96
CA GLY A 344 13.96 -2.34 4.78
C GLY A 344 14.48 -1.81 6.10
N ILE A 345 15.72 -2.17 6.48
CA ILE A 345 16.33 -1.67 7.73
C ILE A 345 16.64 -0.17 7.69
N SER A 346 16.75 0.41 6.50
CA SER A 346 17.06 1.83 6.29
C SER A 346 15.94 2.56 5.57
N ASP A 347 14.72 2.04 5.65
CA ASP A 347 13.53 2.63 5.07
C ASP A 347 13.28 4.04 5.63
N ARG A 348 13.29 5.05 4.75
CA ARG A 348 13.04 6.45 5.13
C ARG A 348 11.69 6.99 4.67
N VAL A 349 10.87 6.15 4.01
CA VAL A 349 9.51 6.51 3.62
C VAL A 349 8.52 5.97 4.65
N VAL A 350 8.60 4.67 4.90
CA VAL A 350 7.80 3.93 5.88
C VAL A 350 8.77 3.29 6.86
N ARG A 351 9.13 4.07 7.88
CA ARG A 351 10.22 3.71 8.80
C ARG A 351 10.01 2.33 9.46
N PRO A 352 11.08 1.64 9.91
CA PRO A 352 11.00 0.29 10.49
C PRO A 352 9.96 0.10 11.61
N GLU A 353 9.58 1.17 12.32
CA GLU A 353 8.53 1.19 13.34
C GLU A 353 7.20 0.64 12.82
N HIS A 354 6.85 0.88 11.56
CA HIS A 354 5.61 0.36 10.98
C HIS A 354 5.66 -1.17 10.83
N ALA A 355 6.79 -1.72 10.38
CA ALA A 355 6.99 -3.15 10.31
C ALA A 355 6.97 -3.80 11.70
N LEU A 356 7.60 -3.19 12.69
CA LEU A 356 7.57 -3.65 14.08
C LEU A 356 6.17 -3.58 14.69
N THR A 357 5.41 -2.51 14.39
CA THR A 357 4.03 -2.34 14.87
C THR A 357 3.15 -3.45 14.32
N LEU A 358 3.22 -3.71 13.01
CA LEU A 358 2.48 -4.83 12.41
C LEU A 358 2.95 -6.18 12.94
N TRP A 359 4.26 -6.36 13.09
CA TRP A 359 4.85 -7.59 13.60
C TRP A 359 4.35 -7.89 15.02
N ARG A 360 4.31 -6.90 15.92
CA ARG A 360 3.76 -7.05 17.27
C ARG A 360 2.26 -7.33 17.23
N HIS A 361 1.51 -6.57 16.42
CA HIS A 361 0.07 -6.75 16.23
C HIS A 361 -0.29 -8.16 15.72
N TRP A 362 0.54 -8.72 14.84
CA TRP A 362 0.40 -10.07 14.29
C TRP A 362 0.99 -11.18 15.17
N GLU A 363 1.31 -10.88 16.43
CA GLU A 363 1.84 -11.82 17.42
C GLU A 363 3.24 -12.33 17.05
N ARG A 364 4.08 -11.45 16.51
CA ARG A 364 5.48 -11.69 16.16
C ARG A 364 5.65 -12.86 15.17
N PRO A 365 5.09 -12.77 13.95
CA PRO A 365 5.30 -13.76 12.90
C PRO A 365 6.73 -13.66 12.31
N GLU A 366 7.03 -14.45 11.28
CA GLU A 366 8.32 -14.34 10.60
C GLU A 366 8.47 -12.96 9.93
N ILE A 367 9.61 -12.31 10.19
CA ILE A 367 10.01 -11.05 9.58
C ILE A 367 11.38 -11.16 8.94
N HIS A 368 11.49 -10.77 7.67
CA HIS A 368 12.74 -10.70 6.93
C HIS A 368 13.22 -9.25 6.78
N TRP A 369 14.37 -8.95 7.39
CA TRP A 369 14.99 -7.63 7.29
C TRP A 369 15.88 -7.54 6.05
N VAL A 370 15.55 -6.60 5.18
CA VAL A 370 16.26 -6.33 3.93
C VAL A 370 17.28 -5.22 4.19
N GLN A 371 18.53 -5.47 3.79
CA GLN A 371 19.62 -4.48 3.79
C GLN A 371 19.36 -3.43 2.68
N GLY A 372 18.46 -2.49 2.92
CA GLY A 372 18.03 -1.47 1.95
C GLY A 372 16.98 -0.50 2.49
N GLY A 373 16.63 0.47 1.63
CA GLY A 373 15.55 1.46 1.85
C GLY A 373 14.18 1.00 1.34
N HIS A 374 13.20 1.88 1.23
CA HIS A 374 11.83 1.59 0.77
C HIS A 374 11.80 1.22 -0.71
N VAL A 375 12.33 2.10 -1.57
CA VAL A 375 12.03 2.07 -3.01
C VAL A 375 12.62 0.85 -3.72
N LEU A 376 13.81 0.42 -3.29
CA LEU A 376 14.55 -0.66 -3.95
C LEU A 376 14.49 -2.00 -3.21
N SER A 377 13.98 -2.05 -1.97
CA SER A 377 14.02 -3.28 -1.17
C SER A 377 13.24 -4.44 -1.76
N ALA A 378 12.07 -4.18 -2.37
CA ALA A 378 11.29 -5.24 -3.03
C ALA A 378 12.06 -5.97 -4.16
N ARG A 379 13.10 -5.33 -4.72
CA ARG A 379 13.95 -5.88 -5.80
C ARG A 379 15.23 -6.54 -5.29
N LYS A 380 15.48 -6.53 -3.98
CA LYS A 380 16.70 -7.13 -3.41
C LYS A 380 16.68 -8.63 -3.59
N SER A 381 17.86 -9.20 -3.85
CA SER A 381 18.03 -10.63 -4.10
C SER A 381 17.55 -11.50 -2.94
N SER A 382 17.59 -11.00 -1.70
CA SER A 382 17.13 -11.71 -0.51
C SER A 382 15.61 -11.87 -0.41
N VAL A 383 14.82 -11.00 -1.07
CA VAL A 383 13.35 -11.05 -1.02
C VAL A 383 12.80 -12.27 -1.76
N GLY A 384 13.37 -12.63 -2.92
CA GLY A 384 12.90 -13.78 -3.70
C GLY A 384 12.92 -15.10 -2.90
N PRO A 385 14.07 -15.50 -2.34
CA PRO A 385 14.18 -16.67 -1.47
C PRO A 385 13.25 -16.64 -0.27
N PHE A 386 13.05 -15.48 0.37
CA PHE A 386 12.08 -15.32 1.45
C PHE A 386 10.66 -15.61 0.97
N LEU A 387 10.20 -14.94 -0.09
CA LEU A 387 8.87 -15.17 -0.68
C LEU A 387 8.67 -16.66 -1.03
N LYS A 388 9.64 -17.29 -1.70
CA LYS A 388 9.58 -18.72 -2.04
C LYS A 388 9.42 -19.60 -0.80
N ARG A 389 10.18 -19.37 0.26
CA ARG A 389 10.04 -20.14 1.51
C ARG A 389 8.69 -19.90 2.17
N SER A 390 8.27 -18.65 2.34
CA SER A 390 7.01 -18.27 2.97
C SER A 390 5.79 -18.86 2.25
N LEU A 391 5.73 -18.72 0.92
CA LEU A 391 4.67 -19.28 0.09
C LEU A 391 4.66 -20.81 0.18
N ARG A 392 5.83 -21.46 0.13
CA ARG A 392 5.94 -22.93 0.25
C ARG A 392 5.55 -23.44 1.63
N GLN A 393 5.89 -22.73 2.71
CA GLN A 393 5.48 -23.04 4.08
C GLN A 393 3.97 -22.89 4.23
N ALA A 394 3.40 -21.86 3.60
CA ALA A 394 1.96 -21.67 3.51
C ALA A 394 1.28 -22.53 2.45
N GLY A 395 1.89 -23.61 1.95
CA GLY A 395 1.24 -24.53 1.01
C GLY A 395 0.75 -23.87 -0.30
N MET A 396 1.28 -22.71 -0.67
CA MET A 396 1.04 -22.05 -1.94
C MET A 396 1.96 -22.66 -3.01
N ARG A 397 1.73 -23.93 -3.35
CA ARG A 397 2.52 -24.67 -4.34
C ARG A 397 1.64 -25.17 -5.49
N PRO A 398 2.16 -25.19 -6.73
CA PRO A 398 1.52 -25.90 -7.82
C PRO A 398 1.36 -27.40 -7.50
N HIS A 399 0.45 -28.08 -8.19
CA HIS A 399 0.26 -29.52 -8.03
C HIS A 399 1.58 -30.29 -8.29
N PRO A 400 1.94 -31.32 -7.50
CA PRO A 400 3.24 -32.02 -7.59
C PRO A 400 3.59 -32.57 -8.99
N ALA A 401 2.58 -32.97 -9.77
CA ALA A 401 2.75 -33.42 -11.16
C ALA A 401 3.36 -32.35 -12.10
N LEU A 402 3.39 -31.09 -11.69
CA LEU A 402 4.00 -29.97 -12.43
C LEU A 402 5.41 -29.62 -11.92
N GLU A 403 5.88 -30.20 -10.82
CA GLU A 403 7.22 -29.94 -10.25
C GLU A 403 8.31 -30.86 -10.85
N VAL A 404 7.95 -31.93 -11.58
CA VAL A 404 8.87 -32.95 -12.10
C VAL A 404 9.71 -32.47 -13.30
N GLY A 405 9.47 -31.28 -13.83
CA GLY A 405 10.16 -30.74 -15.01
C GLY A 405 11.47 -29.98 -14.75
N ASP A 406 11.87 -29.77 -13.48
CA ASP A 406 12.96 -28.84 -13.11
C ASP A 406 14.16 -29.54 -12.43
N ALA A 407 14.24 -30.86 -12.58
CA ALA A 407 15.37 -31.69 -12.11
C ALA A 407 16.00 -32.44 -13.30
N SER A 408 16.64 -31.69 -14.21
CA SER A 408 17.59 -32.23 -15.18
C SER A 408 18.64 -31.19 -15.53
#